data_AF-A0A7C6EFI7-F1
#
_entry.id   AF-A0A7C6EFI7-F1
#
_cell.length_a   1.000
_cell.length_b   1.000
_cell.length_c   1.000
_cell.angle_alpha   90.00
_cell.angle_beta   90.00
_cell.angle_gamma   90.00
#
_symmetry.space_group_name_H-M   'P 1'
#
loop_
_entity.id
_entity.type
_entity.pdbx_description
1 polymer ?
#
loop_
_entity_poly.entity_id
_entity_poly.type
_entity_poly.pdbx_seq_one_letter_code
_entity_poly.pdbx_strand_id
1 'polypeptide(L)'
;MKVNLSVIMLTFFLPISIYSQSWERWVSGYVASWNLNMGEGAANYGNQPYTEIDLDAMTHLIMFNASLDSNGIMNIKEEWDHSLTWGSSLLEKRRKPFNEFVHSRGKCILLTIFGVGGGDKWTKMVSNPISRANAIRTIIDSVILEAKYDGVDLDIEPLTAVDTANTRKFIQELRDSLQKYHAWFDRSKKPILTAAVYTVPEFWASVAQYLDQVNIMTYDMDGLWTTKMWHNCPVYTAGATDTYGNPLASIHRKTQIWRDTYNIPREKLGCGVSTYAHIWKGGRLKNNPGEGITAPLQEWDPNNPPTKVYSWGKEYYWLRKNYLDTVTVSLHYDEPRKVPYIGVDSVGYEADMYITFTDTLTMREVVVVADTMNIGGIIFYDVQAQYLNAKDFPALAERNPLLSAIKTHAKNKLIPDAPKGFLIASKKTVPAGGDTLTLTWSSENATSALMDFVDSSTIVPLSGSVKVNVTSNKTFTLALSNKNFTIYCFVDVVVSKPTSVIQSTQSILRDGIFHLEQNYPNPFNGFTYISFRLFERAKIRLCVYDIYGREVCLLINGEREAGEHGIKFDLSNLASGVYFYRMQAGGYSATKSMLHLK
;
A
#
# COMPACT_ATOMS: atom_id res chain seq x y z
N MET A 1 -45.32 -55.77 -12.74
CA MET A 1 -44.75 -54.69 -13.59
C MET A 1 -44.30 -53.56 -12.66
N LYS A 2 -43.00 -53.52 -12.30
CA LYS A 2 -42.44 -52.46 -11.43
C LYS A 2 -41.76 -51.44 -12.34
N VAL A 3 -42.21 -50.20 -12.29
CA VAL A 3 -41.62 -49.07 -13.01
C VAL A 3 -40.48 -48.51 -12.16
N ASN A 4 -39.25 -48.58 -12.68
CA ASN A 4 -38.09 -47.89 -12.12
C ASN A 4 -38.09 -46.45 -12.64
N LEU A 5 -38.22 -45.46 -11.75
CA LEU A 5 -37.89 -44.08 -12.06
C LEU A 5 -36.38 -43.88 -11.87
N SER A 6 -35.67 -43.73 -12.98
CA SER A 6 -34.29 -43.22 -12.99
C SER A 6 -34.33 -41.70 -12.99
N VAL A 7 -33.92 -41.07 -11.87
CA VAL A 7 -33.70 -39.62 -11.80
C VAL A 7 -32.39 -39.30 -12.53
N ILE A 8 -32.50 -38.74 -13.74
CA ILE A 8 -31.36 -38.16 -14.47
C ILE A 8 -31.11 -36.77 -13.86
N MET A 9 -30.08 -36.65 -13.03
CA MET A 9 -29.61 -35.37 -12.51
C MET A 9 -28.79 -34.66 -13.61
N LEU A 10 -29.48 -33.89 -14.46
CA LEU A 10 -28.82 -32.97 -15.40
C LEU A 10 -28.18 -31.82 -14.61
N THR A 11 -26.86 -31.88 -14.45
CA THR A 11 -26.06 -30.76 -13.97
C THR A 11 -25.87 -29.78 -15.11
N PHE A 12 -26.62 -28.68 -15.07
CA PHE A 12 -26.38 -27.52 -15.93
C PHE A 12 -25.08 -26.84 -15.50
N PHE A 13 -24.01 -26.99 -16.27
CA PHE A 13 -22.87 -26.08 -16.22
C PHE A 13 -23.32 -24.76 -16.86
N LEU A 14 -23.67 -23.76 -16.04
CA LEU A 14 -23.66 -22.38 -16.50
C LEU A 14 -22.20 -22.04 -16.85
N PRO A 15 -21.89 -21.62 -18.08
CA PRO A 15 -20.57 -21.05 -18.36
C PRO A 15 -20.46 -19.78 -17.53
N ILE A 16 -19.62 -19.83 -16.49
CA ILE A 16 -19.16 -18.63 -15.83
C ILE A 16 -18.28 -17.95 -16.88
N SER A 17 -18.82 -16.95 -17.57
CA SER A 17 -18.03 -16.03 -18.36
C SER A 17 -17.13 -15.24 -17.39
N ILE A 18 -15.92 -15.75 -17.16
CA ILE A 18 -14.88 -15.02 -16.45
C ILE A 18 -14.31 -14.05 -17.48
N TYR A 19 -14.57 -12.76 -17.28
CA TYR A 19 -13.99 -11.71 -18.10
C TYR A 19 -12.49 -11.60 -17.82
N SER A 20 -11.65 -11.69 -18.86
CA SER A 20 -10.25 -11.29 -18.82
C SER A 20 -10.18 -9.78 -18.53
N GLN A 21 -9.88 -9.38 -17.29
CA GLN A 21 -9.61 -7.98 -16.97
C GLN A 21 -8.14 -7.66 -17.21
N SER A 22 -7.83 -7.24 -18.43
CA SER A 22 -6.69 -6.37 -18.70
C SER A 22 -7.04 -4.96 -18.21
N TRP A 23 -6.17 -4.33 -17.41
CA TRP A 23 -6.33 -2.92 -17.04
C TRP A 23 -5.25 -2.07 -17.72
N GLU A 24 -5.62 -0.82 -18.03
CA GLU A 24 -4.68 0.15 -18.56
C GLU A 24 -3.84 0.75 -17.43
N ARG A 25 -2.54 0.93 -17.69
CA ARG A 25 -1.63 1.65 -16.80
C ARG A 25 -2.14 3.08 -16.61
N TRP A 26 -2.40 3.48 -15.38
CA TRP A 26 -2.80 4.84 -15.04
C TRP A 26 -1.62 5.67 -14.51
N VAL A 27 -1.70 6.98 -14.73
CA VAL A 27 -0.73 7.97 -14.22
C VAL A 27 -1.54 9.06 -13.52
N SER A 28 -1.32 9.20 -12.22
CA SER A 28 -1.98 10.19 -11.37
C SER A 28 -1.01 11.32 -11.08
N GLY A 29 -1.24 12.49 -11.67
CA GLY A 29 -0.39 13.66 -11.44
C GLY A 29 -1.04 14.64 -10.46
N TYR A 30 -0.29 14.96 -9.41
CA TYR A 30 -0.70 15.92 -8.41
C TYR A 30 -0.39 17.33 -8.89
N VAL A 31 -1.39 18.20 -8.88
CA VAL A 31 -1.29 19.62 -9.22
C VAL A 31 -1.37 20.42 -7.93
N ALA A 32 -0.25 21.00 -7.53
CA ALA A 32 -0.15 21.90 -6.39
C ALA A 32 -0.92 23.20 -6.68
N SER A 33 -1.98 23.43 -5.91
CA SER A 33 -2.90 24.54 -6.14
C SER A 33 -2.21 25.91 -6.04
N TRP A 34 -1.19 26.05 -5.19
CA TRP A 34 -0.39 27.27 -5.06
C TRP A 34 0.48 27.55 -6.30
N ASN A 35 0.98 26.51 -6.96
CA ASN A 35 1.84 26.63 -8.15
C ASN A 35 1.05 26.86 -9.47
N LEU A 36 -0.29 26.89 -9.43
CA LEU A 36 -1.12 26.97 -10.63
C LEU A 36 -1.28 28.41 -11.13
N ASN A 37 -0.67 28.77 -12.26
CA ASN A 37 -0.82 30.13 -12.80
C ASN A 37 -2.02 30.23 -13.75
N MET A 38 -3.02 31.06 -13.38
CA MET A 38 -4.27 31.25 -14.13
C MET A 38 -4.30 32.48 -15.05
N GLY A 39 -3.27 33.33 -15.06
CA GLY A 39 -3.27 34.60 -15.80
C GLY A 39 -4.17 35.66 -15.14
N GLU A 40 -3.55 36.71 -14.58
CA GLU A 40 -4.15 37.83 -13.84
C GLU A 40 -4.84 37.50 -12.49
N GLY A 41 -4.35 38.12 -11.40
CA GLY A 41 -5.05 38.17 -10.10
C GLY A 41 -4.88 36.98 -9.15
N ALA A 42 -4.06 35.98 -9.47
CA ALA A 42 -3.67 34.95 -8.51
C ALA A 42 -2.52 35.49 -7.63
N ALA A 43 -2.84 35.78 -6.37
CA ALA A 43 -1.85 36.20 -5.37
C ALA A 43 -0.77 35.10 -5.22
N ASN A 44 0.39 35.39 -5.80
CA ASN A 44 1.69 34.75 -5.67
C ASN A 44 1.90 33.30 -6.22
N TYR A 45 3.10 33.12 -6.81
CA TYR A 45 3.92 31.88 -6.89
C TYR A 45 3.64 30.76 -7.92
N GLY A 46 2.78 30.93 -8.92
CA GLY A 46 2.66 29.92 -10.00
C GLY A 46 3.70 30.07 -11.13
N ASN A 47 4.59 29.10 -11.31
CA ASN A 47 5.57 29.11 -12.41
C ASN A 47 5.05 28.50 -13.73
N GLN A 48 4.06 27.60 -13.69
CA GLN A 48 3.51 26.94 -14.87
C GLN A 48 2.13 27.52 -15.23
N PRO A 49 1.97 28.11 -16.43
CA PRO A 49 0.65 28.45 -16.97
C PRO A 49 -0.25 27.22 -17.02
N TYR A 50 -1.51 27.34 -16.59
CA TYR A 50 -2.44 26.21 -16.58
C TYR A 50 -2.64 25.56 -17.96
N THR A 51 -2.52 26.34 -19.02
CA THR A 51 -2.59 25.90 -20.42
C THR A 51 -1.39 25.05 -20.85
N GLU A 52 -0.29 25.10 -20.12
CA GLU A 52 0.95 24.34 -20.39
C GLU A 52 1.06 23.06 -19.55
N ILE A 53 0.03 22.73 -18.76
CA ILE A 53 -0.06 21.44 -18.08
C ILE A 53 -0.38 20.37 -19.13
N ASP A 54 0.52 19.40 -19.30
CA ASP A 54 0.33 18.28 -20.24
C ASP A 54 -0.70 17.28 -19.71
N LEU A 55 -1.98 17.59 -19.94
CA LEU A 55 -3.10 16.73 -19.55
C LEU A 55 -3.10 15.36 -20.25
N ASP A 56 -2.32 15.19 -21.33
CA ASP A 56 -2.23 13.93 -22.06
C ASP A 56 -1.17 12.98 -21.51
N ALA A 57 -0.30 13.46 -20.63
CA ALA A 57 0.64 12.63 -19.88
C ALA A 57 -0.02 11.86 -18.73
N MET A 58 -1.20 12.31 -18.28
CA MET A 58 -1.88 11.81 -17.10
C MET A 58 -3.23 11.18 -17.45
N THR A 59 -3.61 10.14 -16.73
CA THR A 59 -4.97 9.59 -16.79
C THR A 59 -5.86 10.19 -15.72
N HIS A 60 -5.29 10.58 -14.57
CA HIS A 60 -5.99 11.24 -13.48
C HIS A 60 -5.20 12.49 -13.08
N LEU A 61 -5.91 13.61 -12.98
CA LEU A 61 -5.39 14.83 -12.39
C LEU A 61 -5.93 14.98 -10.98
N ILE A 62 -5.06 15.32 -10.04
CA ILE A 62 -5.44 15.45 -8.63
C ILE A 62 -4.99 16.82 -8.13
N MET A 63 -5.94 17.69 -7.82
CA MET A 63 -5.68 19.02 -7.26
C MET A 63 -5.35 18.91 -5.77
N PHE A 64 -4.19 19.40 -5.37
CA PHE A 64 -3.71 19.38 -3.99
C PHE A 64 -3.74 20.78 -3.35
N ASN A 65 -4.38 21.03 -2.21
CA ASN A 65 -5.35 20.21 -1.48
C ASN A 65 -6.51 21.08 -0.96
N ALA A 66 -7.42 20.51 -0.17
CA ALA A 66 -8.34 21.24 0.71
C ALA A 66 -8.48 20.53 2.06
N SER A 67 -8.67 21.29 3.14
CA SER A 67 -8.83 20.74 4.50
C SER A 67 -10.26 20.88 5.04
N LEU A 68 -10.66 19.92 5.89
CA LEU A 68 -11.89 19.99 6.70
C LEU A 68 -11.53 20.30 8.16
N ASP A 69 -12.40 21.05 8.84
CA ASP A 69 -12.31 21.22 10.28
C ASP A 69 -12.81 19.96 11.03
N SER A 70 -12.73 19.98 12.37
CA SER A 70 -13.19 18.87 13.21
C SER A 70 -14.70 18.63 13.17
N ASN A 71 -15.49 19.56 12.61
CA ASN A 71 -16.93 19.43 12.42
C ASN A 71 -17.31 18.89 11.05
N GLY A 72 -16.32 18.60 10.19
CA GLY A 72 -16.53 18.14 8.83
C GLY A 72 -16.95 19.27 7.88
N ILE A 73 -16.60 20.51 8.19
CA ILE A 73 -16.88 21.67 7.34
C ILE A 73 -15.60 22.13 6.67
N MET A 74 -15.68 22.48 5.39
CA MET A 74 -14.52 22.94 4.64
C MET A 74 -14.15 24.34 5.12
N ASN A 75 -12.93 24.47 5.65
CA ASN A 75 -12.54 25.71 6.30
C ASN A 75 -12.24 26.80 5.26
N ILE A 76 -12.81 27.98 5.47
CA ILE A 76 -12.73 29.14 4.59
C ILE A 76 -11.54 30.04 4.97
N LYS A 77 -10.80 29.78 6.08
CA LYS A 77 -9.90 30.81 6.65
C LYS A 77 -8.57 30.37 7.28
N GLU A 78 -8.12 29.13 7.25
CA GLU A 78 -6.91 28.79 8.02
C GLU A 78 -5.58 29.26 7.37
N GLU A 79 -4.83 30.05 8.15
CA GLU A 79 -3.72 30.95 7.79
C GLU A 79 -2.36 30.30 7.54
N TRP A 80 -2.27 28.97 7.49
CA TRP A 80 -1.01 28.26 7.16
C TRP A 80 -1.01 27.64 5.77
N ASP A 81 -2.11 27.79 5.05
CA ASP A 81 -2.34 27.09 3.81
C ASP A 81 -1.94 27.94 2.61
N HIS A 82 -0.83 27.59 1.97
CA HIS A 82 -0.55 28.05 0.62
C HIS A 82 -1.65 27.55 -0.37
N SER A 83 -2.52 26.61 0.03
CA SER A 83 -3.84 26.39 -0.57
C SER A 83 -4.86 27.41 -0.09
N LEU A 84 -5.11 28.39 -0.95
CA LEU A 84 -6.46 28.77 -1.42
C LEU A 84 -7.63 28.33 -0.53
N THR A 85 -8.07 29.26 0.32
CA THR A 85 -9.30 29.16 1.10
C THR A 85 -10.51 28.87 0.23
N TRP A 86 -11.30 27.86 0.60
CA TRP A 86 -12.45 27.38 -0.17
C TRP A 86 -13.55 28.44 -0.35
N GLY A 87 -13.69 29.37 0.58
CA GLY A 87 -14.67 30.48 0.51
C GLY A 87 -14.08 31.84 0.11
N SER A 88 -12.90 31.89 -0.52
CA SER A 88 -12.36 33.13 -1.08
C SER A 88 -12.64 33.26 -2.58
N SER A 89 -12.33 34.44 -3.15
CA SER A 89 -12.35 34.66 -4.60
C SER A 89 -11.52 33.66 -5.41
N LEU A 90 -10.70 32.81 -4.78
CA LEU A 90 -9.82 31.84 -5.44
C LEU A 90 -10.53 30.55 -5.86
N LEU A 91 -11.64 30.15 -5.21
CA LEU A 91 -12.48 29.07 -5.73
C LEU A 91 -13.00 29.43 -7.13
N GLU A 92 -13.56 30.64 -7.25
CA GLU A 92 -14.09 31.20 -8.50
C GLU A 92 -13.01 31.60 -9.51
N LYS A 93 -11.85 32.09 -9.06
CA LYS A 93 -10.78 32.57 -9.96
C LYS A 93 -9.79 31.50 -10.39
N ARG A 94 -9.63 30.41 -9.62
CA ARG A 94 -8.60 29.38 -9.89
C ARG A 94 -9.19 27.99 -10.04
N ARG A 95 -9.87 27.47 -9.02
CA ARG A 95 -10.30 26.06 -9.01
C ARG A 95 -11.37 25.77 -10.05
N LYS A 96 -12.49 26.52 -10.06
CA LYS A 96 -13.59 26.32 -11.02
C LYS A 96 -13.11 26.52 -12.48
N PRO A 97 -12.40 27.61 -12.84
CA PRO A 97 -11.93 27.78 -14.22
C PRO A 97 -10.91 26.70 -14.63
N PHE A 98 -10.06 26.24 -13.70
CA PHE A 98 -9.15 25.14 -14.01
C PHE A 98 -9.89 23.81 -14.24
N ASN A 99 -10.90 23.50 -13.42
CA ASN A 99 -11.73 22.32 -13.60
C ASN A 99 -12.47 22.37 -14.95
N GLU A 100 -13.03 23.52 -15.32
CA GLU A 100 -13.64 23.77 -16.64
C GLU A 100 -12.63 23.56 -17.78
N PHE A 101 -11.40 24.08 -17.63
CA PHE A 101 -10.33 23.83 -18.59
C PHE A 101 -10.04 22.33 -18.74
N VAL A 102 -9.86 21.59 -17.65
CA VAL A 102 -9.59 20.14 -17.67
C VAL A 102 -10.75 19.38 -18.32
N HIS A 103 -11.99 19.72 -17.99
CA HIS A 103 -13.19 19.13 -18.59
C HIS A 103 -13.34 19.45 -20.07
N SER A 104 -12.99 20.66 -20.51
CA SER A 104 -12.99 21.05 -21.93
C SER A 104 -12.02 20.22 -22.78
N ARG A 105 -11.07 19.54 -22.12
CA ARG A 105 -10.09 18.62 -22.72
C ARG A 105 -10.48 17.15 -22.56
N GLY A 106 -11.68 16.87 -22.04
CA GLY A 106 -12.20 15.51 -21.87
C GLY A 106 -11.52 14.70 -20.76
N LYS A 107 -10.95 15.37 -19.76
CA LYS A 107 -10.20 14.74 -18.66
C LYS A 107 -10.95 14.86 -17.34
N CYS A 108 -10.63 13.98 -16.39
CA CYS A 108 -11.17 14.02 -15.03
C CYS A 108 -10.20 14.72 -14.08
N ILE A 109 -10.75 15.41 -13.07
CA ILE A 109 -10.00 16.03 -11.99
C ILE A 109 -10.58 15.70 -10.62
N LEU A 110 -9.71 15.31 -9.69
CA LEU A 110 -10.06 15.02 -8.31
C LEU A 110 -9.54 16.14 -7.40
N LEU A 111 -10.09 16.24 -6.20
CA LEU A 111 -9.56 17.08 -5.13
C LEU A 111 -8.98 16.22 -4.01
N THR A 112 -7.76 16.51 -3.59
CA THR A 112 -7.19 15.94 -2.36
C THR A 112 -7.83 16.58 -1.13
N ILE A 113 -8.31 15.74 -0.21
CA ILE A 113 -8.81 16.13 1.11
C ILE A 113 -7.74 15.83 2.15
N PHE A 114 -7.36 16.87 2.91
CA PHE A 114 -6.21 16.95 3.83
C PHE A 114 -4.85 17.04 3.14
N GLY A 115 -3.86 16.25 3.55
CA GLY A 115 -2.43 16.47 3.34
C GLY A 115 -1.65 16.49 4.65
N VAL A 116 -0.35 16.76 4.55
CA VAL A 116 0.57 16.74 5.70
C VAL A 116 0.08 17.64 6.84
N GLY A 117 0.01 17.08 8.05
CA GLY A 117 -0.47 17.77 9.25
C GLY A 117 -1.99 17.75 9.44
N GLY A 118 -2.72 17.08 8.55
CA GLY A 118 -4.18 16.92 8.62
C GLY A 118 -4.67 15.89 9.65
N GLY A 119 -3.80 14.98 10.13
CA GLY A 119 -4.17 13.83 10.97
C GLY A 119 -5.00 14.18 12.21
N ASP A 120 -4.60 15.18 13.00
CA ASP A 120 -5.33 15.53 14.23
C ASP A 120 -6.76 16.00 13.98
N LYS A 121 -6.96 16.76 12.89
CA LYS A 121 -8.29 17.23 12.47
C LYS A 121 -9.11 16.05 11.93
N TRP A 122 -8.48 15.16 11.17
CA TRP A 122 -9.09 13.91 10.70
C TRP A 122 -9.62 13.09 11.87
N THR A 123 -8.77 12.76 12.85
CA THR A 123 -9.12 11.96 14.04
C THR A 123 -10.34 12.54 14.78
N LYS A 124 -10.34 13.86 15.02
CA LYS A 124 -11.47 14.54 15.69
C LYS A 124 -12.75 14.50 14.84
N MET A 125 -12.63 14.68 13.52
CA MET A 125 -13.78 14.65 12.62
C MET A 125 -14.36 13.24 12.51
N VAL A 126 -13.55 12.21 12.29
CA VAL A 126 -14.08 10.86 12.04
C VAL A 126 -14.62 10.17 13.28
N SER A 127 -14.14 10.55 14.47
CA SER A 127 -14.62 9.97 15.73
C SER A 127 -16.06 10.37 16.10
N ASN A 128 -16.58 11.47 15.54
CA ASN A 128 -17.95 11.92 15.77
C ASN A 128 -18.85 11.59 14.56
N PRO A 129 -19.93 10.79 14.72
CA PRO A 129 -20.84 10.46 13.62
C PRO A 129 -21.51 11.66 12.94
N ILE A 130 -21.80 12.72 13.68
CA ILE A 130 -22.38 13.96 13.13
C ILE A 130 -21.32 14.67 12.27
N SER A 131 -20.09 14.81 12.79
CA SER A 131 -18.99 15.41 12.03
C SER A 131 -18.63 14.61 10.76
N ARG A 132 -18.64 13.27 10.82
CA ARG A 132 -18.48 12.43 9.61
C ARG A 132 -19.56 12.69 8.59
N ALA A 133 -20.84 12.70 9.00
CA ALA A 133 -21.95 12.95 8.09
C ALA A 133 -21.87 14.35 7.48
N ASN A 134 -21.48 15.35 8.27
CA ASN A 134 -21.21 16.70 7.78
C ASN A 134 -20.08 16.71 6.75
N ALA A 135 -18.96 16.04 7.03
CA ALA A 135 -17.82 15.94 6.10
C ALA A 135 -18.23 15.34 4.75
N ILE A 136 -19.01 14.26 4.77
CA ILE A 136 -19.51 13.64 3.54
C ILE A 136 -20.42 14.61 2.78
N ARG A 137 -21.36 15.27 3.47
CA ARG A 137 -22.24 16.27 2.83
C ARG A 137 -21.43 17.42 2.24
N THR A 138 -20.47 17.97 2.98
CA THR A 138 -19.57 19.04 2.53
C THR A 138 -18.81 18.61 1.28
N ILE A 139 -18.28 17.39 1.23
CA ILE A 139 -17.59 16.88 0.04
C ILE A 139 -18.55 16.82 -1.15
N ILE A 140 -19.75 16.27 -0.99
CA ILE A 140 -20.71 16.19 -2.10
C ILE A 140 -21.14 17.59 -2.57
N ASP A 141 -21.55 18.45 -1.66
CA ASP A 141 -22.13 19.77 -1.99
C ASP A 141 -21.08 20.73 -2.54
N SER A 142 -19.94 20.83 -1.86
CA SER A 142 -18.92 21.79 -2.22
C SER A 142 -18.00 21.25 -3.30
N VAL A 143 -17.44 20.06 -3.13
CA VAL A 143 -16.38 19.55 -4.03
C VAL A 143 -16.97 19.04 -5.33
N ILE A 144 -17.97 18.18 -5.26
CA ILE A 144 -18.54 17.55 -6.45
C ILE A 144 -19.54 18.47 -7.15
N LEU A 145 -20.52 19.00 -6.41
CA LEU A 145 -21.63 19.77 -6.97
C LEU A 145 -21.25 21.21 -7.34
N GLU A 146 -20.63 21.94 -6.42
CA GLU A 146 -20.30 23.35 -6.64
C GLU A 146 -19.02 23.50 -7.47
N ALA A 147 -17.92 22.88 -7.04
CA ALA A 147 -16.61 23.05 -7.66
C ALA A 147 -16.38 22.14 -8.88
N LYS A 148 -17.30 21.21 -9.17
CA LYS A 148 -17.25 20.32 -10.34
C LYS A 148 -16.02 19.41 -10.40
N TYR A 149 -15.54 18.91 -9.26
CA TYR A 149 -14.58 17.79 -9.29
C TYR A 149 -15.29 16.47 -9.61
N ASP A 150 -14.59 15.55 -10.27
CA ASP A 150 -15.11 14.22 -10.65
C ASP A 150 -14.94 13.18 -9.54
N GLY A 151 -14.25 13.54 -8.46
CA GLY A 151 -13.93 12.65 -7.37
C GLY A 151 -13.05 13.29 -6.32
N VAL A 152 -12.63 12.48 -5.35
CA VAL A 152 -11.77 12.92 -4.26
C VAL A 152 -10.62 11.94 -4.02
N ASP A 153 -9.50 12.49 -3.61
CA ASP A 153 -8.32 11.75 -3.15
C ASP A 153 -8.18 11.98 -1.64
N LEU A 154 -8.07 10.92 -0.85
CA LEU A 154 -7.88 11.02 0.59
C LEU A 154 -6.39 11.00 0.93
N ASP A 155 -5.89 12.06 1.54
CA ASP A 155 -4.49 12.14 1.98
C ASP A 155 -4.41 12.43 3.48
N ILE A 156 -4.38 11.36 4.27
CA ILE A 156 -4.53 11.44 5.73
C ILE A 156 -3.17 11.27 6.38
N GLU A 157 -2.56 12.39 6.76
CA GLU A 157 -1.19 12.42 7.27
C GLU A 157 -1.07 13.13 8.64
N PRO A 158 -0.71 12.42 9.73
CA PRO A 158 -0.57 10.96 9.83
C PRO A 158 -1.92 10.25 9.98
N LEU A 159 -2.07 9.07 9.37
CA LEU A 159 -3.08 8.10 9.77
C LEU A 159 -2.49 7.13 10.80
N THR A 160 -3.07 7.10 12.00
CA THR A 160 -2.66 6.21 13.09
C THR A 160 -3.58 4.99 13.22
N ALA A 161 -3.10 3.91 13.85
CA ALA A 161 -3.88 2.68 14.02
C ALA A 161 -5.19 2.88 14.81
N VAL A 162 -5.27 3.90 15.68
CA VAL A 162 -6.42 4.20 16.54
C VAL A 162 -7.65 4.61 15.72
N ASP A 163 -7.44 5.26 14.57
CA ASP A 163 -8.53 5.87 13.80
C ASP A 163 -9.12 4.94 12.73
N THR A 164 -8.55 3.75 12.55
CA THR A 164 -8.85 2.87 11.41
C THR A 164 -10.31 2.41 11.35
N ALA A 165 -10.99 2.20 12.48
CA ALA A 165 -12.40 1.79 12.50
C ALA A 165 -13.35 2.90 12.00
N ASN A 166 -13.14 4.14 12.46
CA ASN A 166 -13.95 5.28 12.05
C ASN A 166 -13.60 5.76 10.65
N THR A 167 -12.32 5.70 10.29
CA THR A 167 -11.83 5.96 8.93
C THR A 167 -12.44 4.96 7.94
N ARG A 168 -12.53 3.67 8.29
CA ARG A 168 -13.24 2.66 7.47
C ARG A 168 -14.69 3.05 7.21
N LYS A 169 -15.43 3.42 8.27
CA LYS A 169 -16.82 3.88 8.16
C LYS A 169 -16.95 5.09 7.25
N PHE A 170 -16.07 6.09 7.43
CA PHE A 170 -16.04 7.26 6.58
C PHE A 170 -15.86 6.90 5.09
N ILE A 171 -14.87 6.06 4.76
CA ILE A 171 -14.58 5.65 3.38
C ILE A 171 -15.77 4.90 2.76
N GLN A 172 -16.41 4.01 3.53
CA GLN A 172 -17.61 3.28 3.10
C GLN A 172 -18.77 4.23 2.82
N GLU A 173 -19.08 5.11 3.77
CA GLU A 173 -20.19 6.07 3.67
C GLU A 173 -19.96 7.09 2.54
N LEU A 174 -18.70 7.52 2.33
CA LEU A 174 -18.31 8.41 1.24
C LEU A 174 -18.45 7.72 -0.12
N ARG A 175 -17.96 6.48 -0.27
CA ARG A 175 -18.12 5.70 -1.50
C ARG A 175 -19.59 5.51 -1.86
N ASP A 176 -20.42 5.14 -0.90
CA ASP A 176 -21.85 4.95 -1.09
C ASP A 176 -22.54 6.25 -1.51
N SER A 177 -22.14 7.38 -0.92
CA SER A 177 -22.70 8.70 -1.23
C SER A 177 -22.32 9.18 -2.63
N LEU A 178 -21.05 9.01 -3.03
CA LEU A 178 -20.60 9.29 -4.38
C LEU A 178 -21.33 8.41 -5.42
N GLN A 179 -21.52 7.12 -5.14
CA GLN A 179 -22.29 6.22 -6.02
C GLN A 179 -23.75 6.64 -6.18
N LYS A 180 -24.42 7.00 -5.08
CA LYS A 180 -25.80 7.50 -5.11
C LYS A 180 -25.91 8.77 -5.93
N TYR A 181 -24.97 9.71 -5.78
CA TYR A 181 -24.93 10.94 -6.56
C TYR A 181 -24.84 10.66 -8.07
N HIS A 182 -23.84 9.89 -8.52
CA HIS A 182 -23.67 9.59 -9.94
C HIS A 182 -24.83 8.81 -10.54
N ALA A 183 -25.46 7.91 -9.79
CA ALA A 183 -26.64 7.19 -10.25
C ALA A 183 -27.85 8.11 -10.53
N TRP A 184 -27.95 9.24 -9.83
CA TRP A 184 -29.11 10.14 -9.87
C TRP A 184 -28.89 11.36 -10.77
N PHE A 185 -27.68 11.92 -10.83
CA PHE A 185 -27.44 13.23 -11.43
C PHE A 185 -26.56 13.18 -12.69
N ASP A 186 -25.56 12.30 -12.74
CA ASP A 186 -24.68 12.17 -13.91
C ASP A 186 -24.24 10.72 -14.10
N ARG A 187 -25.11 9.94 -14.76
CA ARG A 187 -24.90 8.52 -15.06
C ARG A 187 -23.79 8.27 -16.06
N SER A 188 -23.29 9.31 -16.73
CA SER A 188 -22.22 9.19 -17.73
C SER A 188 -20.83 9.10 -17.09
N LYS A 189 -20.70 9.51 -15.82
CA LYS A 189 -19.45 9.50 -15.06
C LYS A 189 -19.48 8.47 -13.94
N LYS A 190 -18.32 7.88 -13.65
CA LYS A 190 -18.12 7.00 -12.49
C LYS A 190 -17.62 7.83 -11.31
N PRO A 191 -18.11 7.61 -10.07
CA PRO A 191 -17.53 8.22 -8.88
C PRO A 191 -16.09 7.74 -8.69
N ILE A 192 -15.12 8.66 -8.63
CA ILE A 192 -13.72 8.32 -8.38
C ILE A 192 -13.37 8.65 -6.92
N LEU A 193 -12.84 7.66 -6.21
CA LEU A 193 -12.30 7.86 -4.86
C LEU A 193 -10.96 7.14 -4.74
N THR A 194 -9.90 7.90 -4.50
CA THR A 194 -8.52 7.43 -4.38
C THR A 194 -7.98 7.77 -3.00
N ALA A 195 -6.81 7.25 -2.65
CA ALA A 195 -6.12 7.66 -1.44
C ALA A 195 -4.61 7.66 -1.62
N ALA A 196 -3.94 8.73 -1.17
CA ALA A 196 -2.49 8.80 -0.96
C ALA A 196 -2.14 8.16 0.40
N VAL A 197 -1.18 7.24 0.41
CA VAL A 197 -0.94 6.36 1.56
C VAL A 197 0.54 6.13 1.85
N TYR A 198 0.91 6.06 3.13
CA TYR A 198 2.30 5.74 3.53
C TYR A 198 2.40 4.84 4.79
N THR A 199 1.45 4.93 5.73
CA THR A 199 1.38 4.10 6.95
C THR A 199 0.18 3.15 6.92
N VAL A 200 0.12 2.25 7.92
CA VAL A 200 -0.99 1.31 8.18
C VAL A 200 -1.46 0.52 6.94
N PRO A 201 -0.55 -0.11 6.19
CA PRO A 201 -0.88 -0.83 4.95
C PRO A 201 -1.96 -1.91 5.11
N GLU A 202 -2.03 -2.58 6.27
CA GLU A 202 -3.08 -3.54 6.59
C GLU A 202 -4.48 -2.90 6.61
N PHE A 203 -4.58 -1.64 7.06
CA PHE A 203 -5.83 -0.91 7.02
C PHE A 203 -6.23 -0.58 5.58
N TRP A 204 -5.30 -0.02 4.80
CA TRP A 204 -5.57 0.34 3.40
C TRP A 204 -5.94 -0.87 2.55
N ALA A 205 -5.29 -2.01 2.76
CA ALA A 205 -5.69 -3.28 2.15
C ALA A 205 -7.14 -3.65 2.52
N SER A 206 -7.55 -3.47 3.79
CA SER A 206 -8.92 -3.78 4.24
C SER A 206 -10.01 -2.91 3.59
N VAL A 207 -9.65 -1.72 3.08
CA VAL A 207 -10.58 -0.78 2.43
C VAL A 207 -10.35 -0.62 0.93
N ALA A 208 -9.36 -1.30 0.34
CA ALA A 208 -9.00 -1.18 -1.08
C ALA A 208 -10.17 -1.46 -2.03
N GLN A 209 -11.14 -2.30 -1.63
CA GLN A 209 -12.36 -2.52 -2.41
C GLN A 209 -13.20 -1.26 -2.65
N TYR A 210 -13.15 -0.30 -1.71
CA TYR A 210 -13.85 0.99 -1.79
C TYR A 210 -13.05 2.08 -2.49
N LEU A 211 -11.82 1.81 -2.91
CA LEU A 211 -10.96 2.78 -3.60
C LEU A 211 -10.79 2.40 -5.07
N ASP A 212 -10.65 3.38 -5.94
CA ASP A 212 -10.27 3.18 -7.35
C ASP A 212 -8.75 3.09 -7.48
N GLN A 213 -8.01 3.82 -6.64
CA GLN A 213 -6.55 3.78 -6.57
C GLN A 213 -6.08 3.82 -5.11
N VAL A 214 -4.99 3.11 -4.84
CA VAL A 214 -4.20 3.16 -3.62
C VAL A 214 -2.82 3.69 -4.01
N ASN A 215 -2.59 4.95 -3.71
CA ASN A 215 -1.46 5.73 -4.18
C ASN A 215 -0.34 5.72 -3.14
N ILE A 216 0.61 4.79 -3.21
CA ILE A 216 1.69 4.72 -2.22
C ILE A 216 2.69 5.86 -2.43
N MET A 217 2.90 6.66 -1.40
CA MET A 217 3.89 7.74 -1.36
C MET A 217 5.29 7.16 -1.19
N THR A 218 5.85 6.66 -2.29
CA THR A 218 7.20 6.08 -2.34
C THR A 218 8.27 7.16 -2.61
N TYR A 219 8.19 8.24 -1.86
CA TYR A 219 9.17 9.33 -1.77
C TYR A 219 9.38 9.66 -0.28
N ASP A 220 10.15 10.71 0.02
CA ASP A 220 10.57 11.12 1.37
C ASP A 220 11.22 9.98 2.17
N MET A 221 12.09 9.22 1.49
CA MET A 221 12.74 8.05 2.06
C MET A 221 14.09 8.34 2.72
N ASP A 222 14.58 9.58 2.69
CA ASP A 222 15.76 10.04 3.39
C ASP A 222 15.39 10.76 4.71
N GLY A 223 16.22 10.58 5.73
CA GLY A 223 16.06 11.29 7.00
C GLY A 223 16.94 10.76 8.11
N LEU A 224 16.70 11.28 9.32
CA LEU A 224 17.59 11.12 10.48
C LEU A 224 17.23 9.93 11.39
N TRP A 225 16.40 8.99 10.93
CA TRP A 225 16.00 7.80 11.73
C TRP A 225 17.08 6.71 11.78
N THR A 226 18.19 6.89 11.07
CA THR A 226 19.44 6.10 11.10
C THR A 226 20.61 7.07 11.01
N THR A 227 21.85 6.63 11.25
CA THR A 227 23.07 7.42 11.04
C THR A 227 23.62 7.35 9.62
N LYS A 228 22.92 6.72 8.66
CA LYS A 228 23.37 6.58 7.28
C LYS A 228 22.57 7.45 6.31
N MET A 229 23.27 8.12 5.40
CA MET A 229 22.64 8.97 4.40
C MET A 229 21.92 8.14 3.34
N TRP A 230 20.79 8.65 2.86
CA TRP A 230 19.96 7.94 1.91
C TRP A 230 19.32 8.86 0.87
N HIS A 231 18.73 8.29 -0.16
CA HIS A 231 18.06 9.03 -1.22
C HIS A 231 16.60 9.33 -0.86
N ASN A 232 16.06 10.42 -1.43
CA ASN A 232 14.64 10.74 -1.35
C ASN A 232 13.78 9.69 -2.09
N CYS A 233 14.19 9.33 -3.31
CA CYS A 233 13.47 8.43 -4.21
C CYS A 233 14.36 7.35 -4.84
N PRO A 234 15.05 6.49 -4.05
CA PRO A 234 15.80 5.38 -4.62
C PRO A 234 14.83 4.35 -5.20
N VAL A 235 15.10 3.90 -6.44
CA VAL A 235 14.23 2.94 -7.12
C VAL A 235 14.38 1.55 -6.52
N TYR A 236 15.62 1.16 -6.20
CA TYR A 236 15.96 -0.12 -5.58
C TYR A 236 16.71 0.06 -4.26
N THR A 237 16.60 -0.92 -3.36
CA THR A 237 17.41 -0.97 -2.13
C THR A 237 18.85 -1.41 -2.45
N ALA A 238 19.03 -2.31 -3.42
CA ALA A 238 20.32 -2.85 -3.85
C ALA A 238 21.23 -3.28 -2.69
N GLY A 239 20.68 -4.09 -1.76
CA GLY A 239 21.39 -4.62 -0.60
C GLY A 239 21.76 -3.59 0.47
N ALA A 240 21.40 -2.31 0.30
CA ALA A 240 21.67 -1.28 1.29
C ALA A 240 20.90 -1.53 2.59
N THR A 241 21.59 -1.37 3.71
CA THR A 241 21.00 -1.48 5.05
C THR A 241 21.31 -0.26 5.90
N ASP A 242 20.44 0.02 6.86
CA ASP A 242 20.69 0.98 7.93
C ASP A 242 21.85 0.51 8.84
N THR A 243 22.08 1.27 9.92
CA THR A 243 23.11 0.98 10.93
C THR A 243 22.82 -0.30 11.74
N TYR A 244 21.58 -0.79 11.72
CA TYR A 244 21.12 -1.98 12.43
C TYR A 244 21.01 -3.21 11.53
N GLY A 245 21.36 -3.10 10.24
CA GLY A 245 21.25 -4.18 9.26
C GLY A 245 19.85 -4.34 8.65
N ASN A 246 18.91 -3.44 8.93
CA ASN A 246 17.60 -3.46 8.27
C ASN A 246 17.72 -2.91 6.85
N PRO A 247 17.06 -3.51 5.84
CA PRO A 247 17.11 -2.99 4.48
C PRO A 247 16.52 -1.57 4.39
N LEU A 248 17.25 -0.66 3.75
CA LEU A 248 16.78 0.70 3.51
C LEU A 248 15.61 0.73 2.51
N ALA A 249 14.77 1.74 2.64
CA ALA A 249 13.57 1.87 1.83
C ALA A 249 13.90 2.19 0.36
N SER A 250 13.04 1.72 -0.55
CA SER A 250 13.08 2.06 -1.97
C SER A 250 11.68 1.95 -2.58
N ILE A 251 11.48 2.53 -3.76
CA ILE A 251 10.22 2.44 -4.50
C ILE A 251 9.84 0.97 -4.70
N HIS A 252 10.73 0.18 -5.29
CA HIS A 252 10.52 -1.26 -5.48
C HIS A 252 10.18 -1.96 -4.15
N ARG A 253 10.99 -1.80 -3.11
CA ARG A 253 10.77 -2.53 -1.84
C ARG A 253 9.44 -2.15 -1.19
N LYS A 254 9.11 -0.87 -1.09
CA LYS A 254 7.85 -0.41 -0.49
C LYS A 254 6.67 -0.94 -1.31
N THR A 255 6.68 -0.78 -2.62
CA THR A 255 5.59 -1.28 -3.49
C THR A 255 5.43 -2.79 -3.41
N GLN A 256 6.54 -3.55 -3.39
CA GLN A 256 6.51 -5.00 -3.24
C GLN A 256 5.85 -5.43 -1.92
N ILE A 257 6.19 -4.78 -0.80
CA ILE A 257 5.61 -5.08 0.51
C ILE A 257 4.09 -4.87 0.48
N TRP A 258 3.63 -3.73 -0.04
CA TRP A 258 2.20 -3.42 -0.14
C TRP A 258 1.46 -4.39 -1.07
N ARG A 259 2.07 -4.80 -2.18
CA ARG A 259 1.50 -5.76 -3.12
C ARG A 259 1.45 -7.18 -2.54
N ASP A 260 2.58 -7.70 -2.04
CA ASP A 260 2.75 -9.12 -1.74
C ASP A 260 2.40 -9.46 -0.29
N THR A 261 2.77 -8.61 0.66
CA THR A 261 2.52 -8.86 2.09
C THR A 261 1.11 -8.46 2.48
N TYR A 262 0.63 -7.32 1.98
CA TYR A 262 -0.69 -6.78 2.33
C TYR A 262 -1.76 -7.08 1.28
N ASN A 263 -1.39 -7.69 0.16
CA ASN A 263 -2.30 -8.19 -0.87
C ASN A 263 -3.25 -7.10 -1.43
N ILE A 264 -2.75 -5.88 -1.65
CA ILE A 264 -3.53 -4.84 -2.33
C ILE A 264 -3.71 -5.25 -3.80
N PRO A 265 -4.94 -5.15 -4.36
CA PRO A 265 -5.19 -5.48 -5.75
C PRO A 265 -4.30 -4.70 -6.69
N ARG A 266 -3.64 -5.41 -7.61
CA ARG A 266 -2.59 -4.89 -8.48
C ARG A 266 -3.07 -3.72 -9.31
N GLU A 267 -4.25 -3.83 -9.89
CA GLU A 267 -4.91 -2.83 -10.75
C GLU A 267 -5.20 -1.51 -10.03
N LYS A 268 -5.29 -1.54 -8.69
CA LYS A 268 -5.52 -0.37 -7.86
C LYS A 268 -4.23 0.22 -7.30
N LEU A 269 -3.12 -0.51 -7.35
CA LEU A 269 -1.88 -0.12 -6.69
C LEU A 269 -1.04 0.83 -7.56
N GLY A 270 -0.64 1.96 -6.98
CA GLY A 270 0.32 2.88 -7.58
C GLY A 270 1.57 3.07 -6.74
N CYS A 271 2.71 3.28 -7.41
CA CYS A 271 3.95 3.71 -6.78
C CYS A 271 4.26 5.16 -7.15
N GLY A 272 4.77 5.93 -6.19
CA GLY A 272 5.02 7.36 -6.34
C GLY A 272 6.47 7.72 -6.62
N VAL A 273 6.64 8.83 -7.33
CA VAL A 273 7.94 9.45 -7.61
C VAL A 273 7.82 10.96 -7.41
N SER A 274 8.82 11.54 -6.75
CA SER A 274 8.88 12.97 -6.51
C SER A 274 9.50 13.74 -7.68
N THR A 275 9.22 15.02 -7.78
CA THR A 275 9.84 16.00 -8.71
C THR A 275 10.55 17.13 -7.96
N TYR A 276 11.00 16.85 -6.73
CA TYR A 276 11.74 17.77 -5.88
C TYR A 276 13.00 17.10 -5.31
N ALA A 277 13.95 17.94 -4.91
CA ALA A 277 15.21 17.59 -4.31
C ALA A 277 15.18 17.77 -2.79
N HIS A 278 15.81 16.86 -2.06
CA HIS A 278 16.21 17.08 -0.67
C HIS A 278 17.67 17.49 -0.61
N ILE A 279 17.97 18.47 0.24
CA ILE A 279 19.31 19.04 0.42
C ILE A 279 19.68 18.85 1.88
N TRP A 280 20.73 18.07 2.10
CA TRP A 280 21.37 17.87 3.40
C TRP A 280 22.67 18.65 3.42
N LYS A 281 22.94 19.29 4.55
CA LYS A 281 24.15 20.09 4.77
C LYS A 281 24.85 19.68 6.05
N GLY A 282 26.17 19.59 6.00
CA GLY A 282 27.00 19.27 7.14
C GLY A 282 26.98 17.79 7.51
N GLY A 283 27.05 17.54 8.82
CA GLY A 283 27.06 16.21 9.41
C GLY A 283 28.44 15.56 9.33
N ARG A 284 29.20 15.56 10.42
CA ARG A 284 30.56 14.99 10.42
C ARG A 284 30.53 13.50 10.07
N LEU A 285 31.37 13.07 9.13
CA LEU A 285 31.54 11.65 8.86
C LEU A 285 32.12 10.94 10.08
N LYS A 286 31.53 9.80 10.43
CA LYS A 286 31.94 8.98 11.59
C LYS A 286 33.39 8.52 11.49
N ASN A 287 33.85 8.17 10.29
CA ASN A 287 35.21 7.66 10.04
C ASN A 287 36.16 8.73 9.49
N ASN A 288 35.67 9.93 9.20
CA ASN A 288 36.49 11.05 8.71
C ASN A 288 35.94 12.40 9.23
N PRO A 289 36.16 12.74 10.52
CA PRO A 289 35.47 13.86 11.17
C PRO A 289 35.78 15.27 10.63
N GLY A 290 36.72 15.38 9.67
CA GLY A 290 37.03 16.60 8.93
C GLY A 290 36.12 16.86 7.73
N GLU A 291 35.41 15.84 7.25
CA GLU A 291 34.50 15.87 6.11
C GLU A 291 33.04 15.70 6.54
N GLY A 292 32.13 16.22 5.72
CA GLY A 292 30.69 16.15 5.88
C GLY A 292 30.03 15.16 4.94
N ILE A 293 28.69 15.11 4.97
CA ILE A 293 27.92 14.21 4.10
C ILE A 293 27.81 14.79 2.68
N THR A 294 28.29 14.02 1.71
CA THR A 294 28.32 14.36 0.27
C THR A 294 27.79 13.25 -0.63
N ALA A 295 27.54 12.05 -0.09
CA ALA A 295 27.16 10.85 -0.85
C ALA A 295 26.19 9.95 -0.06
N PRO A 296 25.41 9.07 -0.72
CA PRO A 296 24.56 8.10 -0.02
C PRO A 296 25.43 7.09 0.76
N LEU A 297 24.82 6.44 1.76
CA LEU A 297 25.43 5.41 2.62
C LEU A 297 26.58 5.87 3.52
N GLN A 298 27.06 7.11 3.38
CA GLN A 298 27.97 7.70 4.34
C GLN A 298 27.32 7.73 5.73
N GLU A 299 28.09 7.32 6.73
CA GLU A 299 27.64 7.30 8.13
C GLU A 299 28.15 8.56 8.84
N TRP A 300 27.25 9.31 9.46
CA TRP A 300 27.60 10.49 10.27
C TRP A 300 27.73 10.18 11.76
N ASP A 301 28.43 11.04 12.48
CA ASP A 301 28.49 11.06 13.94
C ASP A 301 27.10 11.44 14.51
N PRO A 302 26.47 10.59 15.36
CA PRO A 302 25.22 10.93 16.04
C PRO A 302 25.23 12.26 16.80
N ASN A 303 26.41 12.70 17.26
CA ASN A 303 26.56 13.96 17.98
C ASN A 303 26.67 15.19 17.06
N ASN A 304 26.86 14.97 15.76
CA ASN A 304 26.94 16.02 14.75
C ASN A 304 26.20 15.56 13.48
N PRO A 305 24.85 15.47 13.51
CA PRO A 305 24.08 15.03 12.36
C PRO A 305 24.04 16.09 11.26
N PRO A 306 23.81 15.68 10.00
CA PRO A 306 23.52 16.63 8.92
C PRO A 306 22.18 17.31 9.16
N THR A 307 22.03 18.50 8.59
CA THR A 307 20.81 19.30 8.67
C THR A 307 20.10 19.32 7.33
N LYS A 308 18.78 19.11 7.34
CA LYS A 308 17.96 19.28 6.13
C LYS A 308 17.77 20.78 5.89
N VAL A 309 18.25 21.28 4.76
CA VAL A 309 18.25 22.73 4.46
C VAL A 309 16.82 23.26 4.25
N TYR A 310 15.97 22.45 3.63
CA TYR A 310 14.55 22.77 3.43
C TYR A 310 13.71 21.58 3.87
N SER A 311 12.79 21.81 4.80
CA SER A 311 11.94 20.75 5.35
C SER A 311 11.16 19.98 4.27
N TRP A 312 10.67 20.70 3.26
CA TRP A 312 9.85 20.19 2.14
C TRP A 312 10.61 19.99 0.83
N GLY A 313 11.94 20.12 0.86
CA GLY A 313 12.75 20.08 -0.34
C GLY A 313 12.63 21.33 -1.23
N LYS A 314 13.16 21.19 -2.46
CA LYS A 314 13.12 22.22 -3.50
C LYS A 314 12.76 21.61 -4.84
N GLU A 315 11.94 22.32 -5.59
CA GLU A 315 11.43 21.91 -6.90
C GLU A 315 12.58 21.59 -7.87
N TYR A 316 12.39 20.61 -8.76
CA TYR A 316 13.37 20.29 -9.80
C TYR A 316 13.71 21.51 -10.68
N TYR A 317 12.73 22.38 -10.94
CA TYR A 317 12.94 23.70 -11.56
C TYR A 317 14.02 24.52 -10.83
N TRP A 318 13.90 24.63 -9.50
CA TRP A 318 14.85 25.38 -8.68
C TRP A 318 16.22 24.69 -8.67
N LEU A 319 16.25 23.36 -8.52
CA LEU A 319 17.49 22.59 -8.56
C LEU A 319 18.25 22.83 -9.86
N ARG A 320 17.54 22.78 -10.98
CA ARG A 320 18.14 22.97 -12.30
C ARG A 320 18.74 24.36 -12.44
N LYS A 321 17.97 25.39 -12.06
CA LYS A 321 18.40 26.79 -12.14
C LYS A 321 19.60 27.12 -11.25
N ASN A 322 19.74 26.47 -10.10
CA ASN A 322 20.76 26.84 -9.11
C ASN A 322 21.98 25.91 -9.09
N TYR A 323 21.84 24.69 -9.61
CA TYR A 323 22.92 23.69 -9.59
C TYR A 323 23.21 23.10 -10.95
N LEU A 324 22.23 22.47 -11.62
CA LEU A 324 22.50 21.66 -12.81
C LEU A 324 22.98 22.49 -14.02
N ASP A 325 22.47 23.72 -14.18
CA ASP A 325 22.79 24.57 -15.34
C ASP A 325 23.79 25.71 -15.01
N THR A 326 24.20 25.87 -13.74
CA THR A 326 24.99 27.03 -13.27
C THR A 326 26.32 26.71 -12.60
N VAL A 327 26.51 25.48 -12.09
CA VAL A 327 27.70 25.13 -11.31
C VAL A 327 28.33 23.88 -11.91
N THR A 328 29.68 23.85 -11.97
CA THR A 328 30.45 22.62 -12.18
C THR A 328 30.35 21.73 -10.93
N VAL A 329 29.14 21.25 -10.63
CA VAL A 329 28.90 20.31 -9.52
C VAL A 329 29.30 18.90 -9.93
N SER A 330 29.74 18.12 -8.95
CA SER A 330 29.89 16.68 -9.11
C SER A 330 28.50 16.03 -9.14
N LEU A 331 27.90 16.01 -10.33
CA LEU A 331 26.70 15.23 -10.60
C LEU A 331 27.10 13.75 -10.64
N HIS A 332 26.44 12.95 -9.81
CA HIS A 332 26.65 11.52 -9.71
C HIS A 332 25.37 10.76 -10.00
N TYR A 333 25.52 9.49 -10.37
CA TYR A 333 24.41 8.56 -10.55
C TYR A 333 24.68 7.30 -9.73
N ASP A 334 23.83 7.01 -8.75
CA ASP A 334 23.88 5.75 -8.01
C ASP A 334 23.24 4.66 -8.87
N GLU A 335 24.06 4.03 -9.71
CA GLU A 335 23.64 2.98 -10.64
C GLU A 335 22.85 1.84 -9.97
N PRO A 336 23.26 1.27 -8.83
CA PRO A 336 22.46 0.26 -8.13
C PRO A 336 21.08 0.73 -7.68
N ARG A 337 20.91 2.00 -7.26
CA ARG A 337 19.61 2.55 -6.81
C ARG A 337 18.84 3.31 -7.89
N LYS A 338 19.45 3.53 -9.06
CA LYS A 338 18.88 4.20 -10.24
C LYS A 338 18.40 5.62 -9.96
N VAL A 339 19.21 6.38 -9.23
CA VAL A 339 18.88 7.73 -8.77
C VAL A 339 20.10 8.66 -8.81
N PRO A 340 19.96 9.90 -9.31
CA PRO A 340 21.04 10.86 -9.30
C PRO A 340 21.20 11.53 -7.93
N TYR A 341 22.39 12.09 -7.70
CA TYR A 341 22.64 13.01 -6.60
C TYR A 341 23.75 14.00 -6.95
N ILE A 342 23.84 15.09 -6.21
CA ILE A 342 24.97 16.02 -6.25
C ILE A 342 25.67 15.96 -4.89
N GLY A 343 26.99 15.77 -4.93
CA GLY A 343 27.86 15.96 -3.79
C GLY A 343 28.59 17.30 -3.92
N VAL A 344 28.56 18.11 -2.87
CA VAL A 344 29.36 19.33 -2.77
C VAL A 344 30.34 19.15 -1.63
N ASP A 345 31.61 19.06 -1.97
CA ASP A 345 32.73 18.94 -1.04
C ASP A 345 33.42 20.31 -0.92
N SER A 346 33.49 20.81 0.31
CA SER A 346 34.00 22.12 0.68
C SER A 346 35.11 21.97 1.72
N VAL A 347 35.87 23.04 1.98
CA VAL A 347 36.87 23.01 3.05
C VAL A 347 36.15 22.90 4.40
N GLY A 348 36.27 21.73 5.03
CA GLY A 348 35.61 21.41 6.29
C GLY A 348 34.17 20.93 6.10
N TYR A 349 33.64 20.25 7.11
CA TYR A 349 32.35 19.55 7.00
C TYR A 349 31.14 20.50 6.95
N GLU A 350 31.19 21.73 7.48
CA GLU A 350 29.99 22.55 7.69
C GLU A 350 29.29 22.99 6.39
N ALA A 351 30.05 23.13 5.31
CA ALA A 351 29.55 23.58 4.01
C ALA A 351 29.25 22.43 3.04
N ASP A 352 29.63 21.20 3.39
CA ASP A 352 29.39 20.02 2.58
C ASP A 352 27.90 19.79 2.40
N MET A 353 27.53 19.37 1.20
CA MET A 353 26.14 19.10 0.87
C MET A 353 25.99 17.79 0.11
N TYR A 354 24.86 17.14 0.42
CA TYR A 354 24.34 16.02 -0.33
C TYR A 354 22.93 16.38 -0.80
N ILE A 355 22.74 16.38 -2.13
CA ILE A 355 21.48 16.74 -2.77
C ILE A 355 20.96 15.53 -3.53
N THR A 356 19.82 14.97 -3.09
CA THR A 356 19.17 13.82 -3.73
C THR A 356 17.89 14.25 -4.43
N PHE A 357 17.71 13.81 -5.67
CA PHE A 357 16.60 14.21 -6.53
C PHE A 357 16.30 13.13 -7.56
N THR A 358 15.31 13.36 -8.42
CA THR A 358 14.94 12.47 -9.52
C THR A 358 15.22 13.12 -10.87
N ASP A 359 15.62 12.31 -11.85
CA ASP A 359 15.78 12.74 -13.24
C ASP A 359 14.98 11.85 -14.20
N THR A 360 15.15 12.07 -15.50
CA THR A 360 14.45 11.28 -16.52
C THR A 360 14.83 9.79 -16.51
N LEU A 361 16.03 9.41 -16.03
CA LEU A 361 16.43 8.01 -15.92
C LEU A 361 15.72 7.34 -14.75
N THR A 362 15.65 8.00 -13.60
CA THR A 362 14.84 7.54 -12.46
C THR A 362 13.38 7.39 -12.85
N MET A 363 12.81 8.37 -13.56
CA MET A 363 11.41 8.32 -14.03
C MET A 363 11.15 7.09 -14.92
N ARG A 364 12.07 6.76 -15.83
CA ARG A 364 11.97 5.55 -16.67
C ARG A 364 12.02 4.28 -15.83
N GLU A 365 12.89 4.23 -14.84
CA GLU A 365 13.02 3.05 -14.00
C GLU A 365 11.81 2.83 -13.09
N VAL A 366 11.13 3.89 -12.65
CA VAL A 366 9.84 3.77 -11.94
C VAL A 366 8.77 3.13 -12.84
N VAL A 367 8.78 3.45 -14.14
CA VAL A 367 7.92 2.75 -15.11
C VAL A 367 8.30 1.27 -15.23
N VAL A 368 9.59 0.94 -15.23
CA VAL A 368 10.06 -0.46 -15.22
C VAL A 368 9.60 -1.19 -13.96
N VAL A 369 9.65 -0.55 -12.79
CA VAL A 369 9.10 -1.12 -11.55
C VAL A 369 7.61 -1.39 -11.70
N ALA A 370 6.84 -0.43 -12.22
CA ALA A 370 5.41 -0.61 -12.40
C ALA A 370 5.08 -1.74 -13.40
N ASP A 371 5.86 -1.86 -14.48
CA ASP A 371 5.75 -2.91 -15.50
C ASP A 371 6.09 -4.29 -14.94
N THR A 372 7.26 -4.43 -14.32
CA THR A 372 7.75 -5.71 -13.78
C THR A 372 6.92 -6.19 -12.60
N MET A 373 6.38 -5.27 -11.81
CA MET A 373 5.49 -5.62 -10.71
C MET A 373 4.04 -5.87 -11.12
N ASN A 374 3.68 -5.53 -12.35
CA ASN A 374 2.32 -5.56 -12.87
C ASN A 374 1.34 -4.83 -11.93
N ILE A 375 1.61 -3.55 -11.67
CA ILE A 375 0.72 -2.71 -10.85
C ILE A 375 -0.08 -1.75 -11.75
N GLY A 376 -1.11 -1.15 -11.16
CA GLY A 376 -2.09 -0.31 -11.82
C GLY A 376 -1.49 1.00 -12.31
N GLY A 377 -0.61 1.62 -11.53
CA GLY A 377 -0.19 2.98 -11.87
C GLY A 377 1.06 3.56 -11.23
N ILE A 378 1.27 4.81 -11.60
CA ILE A 378 2.38 5.66 -11.16
C ILE A 378 1.80 6.98 -10.66
N ILE A 379 2.31 7.44 -9.52
CA ILE A 379 1.95 8.72 -8.93
C ILE A 379 3.09 9.70 -9.19
N PHE A 380 2.75 10.89 -9.68
CA PHE A 380 3.72 11.93 -10.01
C PHE A 380 3.48 13.14 -9.11
N TYR A 381 4.37 13.35 -8.14
CA TYR A 381 4.25 14.42 -7.15
C TYR A 381 5.42 15.41 -7.24
N ASP A 382 5.24 16.65 -7.67
CA ASP A 382 4.07 17.23 -8.31
C ASP A 382 4.36 17.65 -9.76
N VAL A 383 3.30 17.92 -10.51
CA VAL A 383 3.35 18.21 -11.95
C VAL A 383 4.13 19.49 -12.26
N GLN A 384 4.02 20.50 -11.40
CA GLN A 384 4.52 21.85 -11.67
C GLN A 384 5.95 22.06 -11.17
N ALA A 385 6.39 21.32 -10.16
CA ALA A 385 7.74 21.43 -9.60
C ALA A 385 8.86 21.12 -10.61
N GLN A 386 8.56 20.41 -11.71
CA GLN A 386 9.52 20.15 -12.78
C GLN A 386 9.43 21.08 -13.99
N TYR A 387 8.41 21.94 -14.06
CA TYR A 387 8.16 22.75 -15.25
C TYR A 387 9.26 23.80 -15.49
N LEU A 388 9.86 23.78 -16.68
CA LEU A 388 10.99 24.62 -17.07
C LEU A 388 10.55 25.79 -17.96
N ASN A 389 10.16 26.90 -17.33
CA ASN A 389 9.59 28.05 -18.02
C ASN A 389 10.54 28.64 -19.10
N ALA A 390 9.96 29.25 -20.15
CA ALA A 390 10.73 29.81 -21.26
C ALA A 390 11.55 31.05 -20.92
N LYS A 391 11.19 31.78 -19.85
CA LYS A 391 11.90 32.98 -19.40
C LYS A 391 13.27 32.63 -18.81
N ASP A 392 13.31 31.60 -17.96
CA ASP A 392 14.53 31.15 -17.28
C ASP A 392 15.31 30.12 -18.11
N PHE A 393 14.63 29.36 -18.97
CA PHE A 393 15.26 28.33 -19.82
C PHE A 393 14.93 28.52 -21.32
N PRO A 394 15.33 29.63 -21.96
CA PRO A 394 14.91 29.95 -23.33
C PRO A 394 15.39 28.94 -24.38
N ALA A 395 16.51 28.24 -24.13
CA ALA A 395 17.10 27.28 -25.06
C ALA A 395 16.43 25.89 -25.05
N LEU A 396 15.60 25.57 -24.06
CA LEU A 396 14.97 24.25 -23.95
C LEU A 396 13.67 24.20 -24.76
N ALA A 397 13.51 23.20 -25.62
CA ALA A 397 12.24 22.96 -26.31
C ALA A 397 11.24 22.17 -25.44
N GLU A 398 11.74 21.16 -24.72
CA GLU A 398 10.95 20.38 -23.75
C GLU A 398 10.83 21.15 -22.42
N ARG A 399 9.59 21.32 -21.96
CA ARG A 399 9.23 22.09 -20.75
C ARG A 399 8.90 21.20 -19.55
N ASN A 400 8.59 19.92 -19.81
CA ASN A 400 8.12 18.94 -18.83
C ASN A 400 8.95 17.63 -18.89
N PRO A 401 10.30 17.69 -18.86
CA PRO A 401 11.14 16.53 -19.15
C PRO A 401 10.86 15.29 -18.29
N LEU A 402 10.54 15.48 -17.01
CA LEU A 402 10.28 14.36 -16.09
C LEU A 402 8.94 13.68 -16.39
N LEU A 403 7.88 14.47 -16.61
CA LEU A 403 6.55 13.96 -16.97
C LEU A 403 6.55 13.32 -18.36
N SER A 404 7.28 13.91 -19.33
CA SER A 404 7.47 13.34 -20.67
C SER A 404 8.15 11.97 -20.63
N ALA A 405 9.08 11.75 -19.69
CA ALA A 405 9.73 10.46 -19.49
C ALA A 405 8.72 9.38 -19.06
N ILE A 406 7.77 9.70 -18.17
CA ILE A 406 6.69 8.78 -17.79
C ILE A 406 5.72 8.58 -18.96
N LYS A 407 5.24 9.67 -19.59
CA LYS A 407 4.29 9.62 -20.71
C LYS A 407 4.74 8.68 -21.82
N THR A 408 6.01 8.79 -22.21
CA THR A 408 6.59 7.99 -23.31
C THR A 408 6.64 6.49 -23.01
N HIS A 409 6.82 6.11 -21.74
CA HIS A 409 7.10 4.72 -21.35
C HIS A 409 5.93 4.00 -20.68
N ALA A 410 4.98 4.72 -20.09
CA ALA A 410 3.86 4.18 -19.35
C ALA A 410 2.53 4.18 -20.13
N LYS A 411 2.34 5.10 -21.07
CA LYS A 411 1.05 5.27 -21.78
C LYS A 411 0.84 4.16 -22.81
N ASN A 412 -0.39 3.61 -22.85
CA ASN A 412 -0.87 2.62 -23.82
C ASN A 412 -0.18 1.23 -23.79
N LYS A 413 0.52 0.88 -22.69
CA LYS A 413 0.94 -0.52 -22.49
C LYS A 413 -0.23 -1.29 -21.87
N LEU A 414 -0.85 -2.16 -22.67
CA LEU A 414 -1.65 -3.27 -22.13
C LEU A 414 -0.71 -4.12 -21.27
N ILE A 415 -1.00 -4.20 -19.98
CA ILE A 415 -0.23 -5.07 -19.10
C ILE A 415 -0.71 -6.49 -19.36
N PRO A 416 0.18 -7.42 -19.74
CA PRO A 416 -0.23 -8.79 -20.04
C PRO A 416 -0.90 -9.40 -18.80
N ASP A 417 -2.07 -10.01 -18.96
CA ASP A 417 -2.77 -10.63 -17.85
C ASP A 417 -1.87 -11.66 -17.16
N ALA A 418 -1.82 -11.62 -15.83
CA ALA A 418 -1.26 -12.73 -15.07
C ALA A 418 -2.13 -13.98 -15.33
N PRO A 419 -1.53 -15.19 -15.36
CA PRO A 419 -2.31 -16.41 -15.35
C PRO A 419 -3.28 -16.39 -14.16
N LYS A 420 -4.51 -16.82 -14.38
CA LYS A 420 -5.52 -17.03 -13.35
C LYS A 420 -5.96 -18.49 -13.41
N GLY A 421 -6.46 -19.03 -12.32
CA GLY A 421 -6.97 -20.40 -12.31
C GLY A 421 -7.37 -20.88 -10.92
N PHE A 422 -7.86 -22.10 -10.87
CA PHE A 422 -8.23 -22.77 -9.63
C PHE A 422 -7.72 -24.20 -9.63
N LEU A 423 -7.55 -24.74 -8.42
CA LEU A 423 -7.35 -26.16 -8.17
C LEU A 423 -8.32 -26.59 -7.08
N ILE A 424 -9.18 -27.56 -7.37
CA ILE A 424 -10.15 -28.10 -6.41
C ILE A 424 -10.07 -29.62 -6.38
N ALA A 425 -10.36 -30.19 -5.21
CA ALA A 425 -10.51 -31.62 -5.01
C ALA A 425 -12.00 -31.95 -4.85
N SER A 426 -12.46 -33.07 -5.42
CA SER A 426 -13.85 -33.54 -5.27
C SER A 426 -14.22 -33.86 -3.81
N LYS A 427 -13.21 -34.08 -2.96
CA LYS A 427 -13.32 -34.22 -1.50
C LYS A 427 -12.01 -33.77 -0.85
N LYS A 428 -12.12 -33.07 0.28
CA LYS A 428 -10.97 -32.60 1.09
C LYS A 428 -10.61 -33.55 2.24
N THR A 429 -11.43 -34.57 2.48
CA THR A 429 -11.22 -35.59 3.50
C THR A 429 -11.44 -36.98 2.89
N VAL A 430 -10.54 -37.93 3.16
CA VAL A 430 -10.62 -39.32 2.70
C VAL A 430 -10.48 -40.33 3.87
N PRO A 431 -11.11 -41.51 3.82
CA PRO A 431 -10.99 -42.57 4.82
C PRO A 431 -9.55 -42.98 5.17
N ALA A 432 -9.35 -43.57 6.35
CA ALA A 432 -8.04 -44.01 6.88
C ALA A 432 -7.26 -45.00 5.99
N GLY A 433 -7.95 -45.73 5.12
CA GLY A 433 -7.34 -46.63 4.12
C GLY A 433 -6.89 -45.92 2.84
N GLY A 434 -7.00 -44.59 2.79
CA GLY A 434 -6.91 -43.81 1.57
C GLY A 434 -8.15 -43.92 0.70
N ASP A 435 -8.24 -43.04 -0.30
CA ASP A 435 -9.31 -43.06 -1.27
C ASP A 435 -8.89 -42.35 -2.56
N THR A 436 -9.57 -42.67 -3.64
CA THR A 436 -9.40 -41.97 -4.91
C THR A 436 -10.28 -40.73 -4.92
N LEU A 437 -9.69 -39.58 -5.23
CA LEU A 437 -10.40 -38.32 -5.46
C LEU A 437 -10.08 -37.77 -6.85
N THR A 438 -10.91 -36.85 -7.32
CA THR A 438 -10.67 -36.14 -8.57
C THR A 438 -10.16 -34.74 -8.25
N LEU A 439 -8.98 -34.38 -8.76
CA LEU A 439 -8.52 -33.00 -8.84
C LEU A 439 -9.06 -32.40 -10.14
N THR A 440 -9.60 -31.20 -10.06
CA THR A 440 -10.06 -30.43 -11.22
C THR A 440 -9.40 -29.06 -11.19
N TRP A 441 -8.91 -28.62 -12.34
CA TRP A 441 -8.33 -27.30 -12.51
C TRP A 441 -8.76 -26.67 -13.83
N SER A 442 -8.68 -25.36 -13.84
CA SER A 442 -8.74 -24.57 -15.06
C SER A 442 -7.81 -23.38 -14.91
N SER A 443 -7.33 -22.88 -16.03
CA SER A 443 -6.55 -21.67 -16.09
C SER A 443 -6.96 -20.81 -17.27
N GLU A 444 -6.67 -19.52 -17.12
CA GLU A 444 -6.85 -18.46 -18.10
C GLU A 444 -5.54 -17.69 -18.16
N ASN A 445 -5.12 -17.26 -19.35
CA ASN A 445 -3.87 -16.51 -19.58
C ASN A 445 -2.57 -17.21 -19.16
N ALA A 446 -2.65 -18.48 -18.77
CA ALA A 446 -1.50 -19.38 -18.61
C ALA A 446 -1.07 -19.91 -19.99
N THR A 447 0.24 -19.98 -20.24
CA THR A 447 0.82 -20.75 -21.36
C THR A 447 1.39 -22.09 -20.92
N SER A 448 1.56 -22.30 -19.61
CA SER A 448 1.95 -23.59 -19.03
C SER A 448 1.33 -23.81 -17.66
N ALA A 449 1.07 -25.06 -17.33
CA ALA A 449 0.57 -25.51 -16.04
C ALA A 449 1.44 -26.68 -15.54
N LEU A 450 1.95 -26.59 -14.31
CA LEU A 450 2.76 -27.63 -13.67
C LEU A 450 2.07 -28.05 -12.37
N MET A 451 1.74 -29.33 -12.23
CA MET A 451 1.07 -29.85 -11.04
C MET A 451 2.00 -30.79 -10.26
N ASP A 452 2.02 -30.63 -8.94
CA ASP A 452 2.73 -31.53 -8.03
C ASP A 452 1.82 -32.70 -7.62
N PHE A 453 2.15 -33.91 -8.08
CA PHE A 453 1.49 -35.15 -7.73
C PHE A 453 2.19 -35.85 -6.57
N VAL A 454 1.65 -36.98 -6.09
CA VAL A 454 2.15 -37.70 -4.90
C VAL A 454 3.68 -37.87 -4.93
N ASP A 455 4.27 -38.12 -6.11
CA ASP A 455 5.70 -38.44 -6.26
C ASP A 455 6.42 -37.72 -7.42
N SER A 456 5.80 -36.75 -8.10
CA SER A 456 6.45 -36.01 -9.20
C SER A 456 5.69 -34.73 -9.57
N SER A 457 6.42 -33.73 -10.08
CA SER A 457 5.80 -32.59 -10.79
C SER A 457 5.69 -32.89 -12.28
N THR A 458 4.52 -32.66 -12.86
CA THR A 458 4.26 -32.95 -14.28
C THR A 458 3.56 -31.77 -14.95
N ILE A 459 3.95 -31.48 -16.20
CA ILE A 459 3.25 -30.50 -17.02
C ILE A 459 1.87 -31.05 -17.36
N VAL A 460 0.83 -30.31 -17.00
CA VAL A 460 -0.56 -30.69 -17.24
C VAL A 460 -1.20 -29.75 -18.27
N PRO A 461 -2.30 -30.16 -18.93
CA PRO A 461 -3.10 -29.25 -19.74
C PRO A 461 -3.56 -28.02 -18.93
N LEU A 462 -3.83 -26.91 -19.61
CA LEU A 462 -4.26 -25.66 -18.96
C LEU A 462 -5.59 -25.78 -18.20
N SER A 463 -6.44 -26.72 -18.59
CA SER A 463 -7.62 -27.13 -17.84
C SER A 463 -7.77 -28.65 -17.94
N GLY A 464 -8.28 -29.25 -16.88
CA GLY A 464 -8.38 -30.71 -16.83
C GLY A 464 -8.88 -31.23 -15.50
N SER A 465 -9.00 -32.55 -15.45
CA SER A 465 -9.20 -33.27 -14.22
C SER A 465 -8.43 -34.57 -14.22
N VAL A 466 -8.01 -35.02 -13.04
CA VAL A 466 -7.27 -36.28 -12.88
C VAL A 466 -7.68 -36.95 -11.58
N LYS A 467 -7.77 -38.29 -11.61
CA LYS A 467 -7.99 -39.09 -10.42
C LYS A 467 -6.65 -39.37 -9.75
N VAL A 468 -6.56 -39.09 -8.46
CA VAL A 468 -5.38 -39.37 -7.64
C VAL A 468 -5.80 -40.22 -6.45
N ASN A 469 -4.96 -41.21 -6.13
CA ASN A 469 -5.11 -41.99 -4.91
C ASN A 469 -4.34 -41.31 -3.79
N VAL A 470 -5.00 -41.04 -2.67
CA VAL A 470 -4.42 -40.33 -1.53
C VAL A 470 -4.48 -41.23 -0.31
N THR A 471 -3.31 -41.61 0.20
CA THR A 471 -3.14 -42.50 1.37
C THR A 471 -2.53 -41.80 2.58
N SER A 472 -2.06 -40.56 2.42
CA SER A 472 -1.56 -39.68 3.50
C SER A 472 -2.04 -38.23 3.29
N ASN A 473 -1.98 -37.40 4.34
CA ASN A 473 -2.28 -35.97 4.20
C ASN A 473 -1.38 -35.34 3.14
N LYS A 474 -1.95 -34.62 2.19
CA LYS A 474 -1.18 -34.00 1.10
C LYS A 474 -1.79 -32.68 0.66
N THR A 475 -0.91 -31.72 0.37
CA THR A 475 -1.22 -30.51 -0.39
C THR A 475 -0.89 -30.76 -1.85
N PHE A 476 -1.85 -30.55 -2.74
CA PHE A 476 -1.59 -30.51 -4.18
C PHE A 476 -1.37 -29.07 -4.60
N THR A 477 -0.35 -28.82 -5.40
CA THR A 477 -0.02 -27.49 -5.91
C THR A 477 -0.09 -27.47 -7.42
N LEU A 478 -0.71 -26.43 -7.98
CA LEU A 478 -0.74 -26.12 -9.40
C LEU A 478 -0.04 -24.78 -9.63
N ALA A 479 1.09 -24.80 -10.33
CA ALA A 479 1.75 -23.59 -10.81
C ALA A 479 1.24 -23.26 -12.21
N LEU A 480 0.73 -22.05 -12.41
CA LEU A 480 0.26 -21.54 -13.70
C LEU A 480 1.19 -20.42 -14.15
N SER A 481 1.81 -20.57 -15.31
CA SER A 481 2.80 -19.62 -15.82
C SER A 481 2.44 -19.10 -17.20
N ASN A 482 2.85 -17.87 -17.49
CA ASN A 482 2.99 -17.35 -18.84
C ASN A 482 4.36 -16.71 -19.02
N LYS A 483 4.60 -16.03 -20.16
CA LYS A 483 5.88 -15.36 -20.46
C LYS A 483 6.39 -14.47 -19.31
N ASN A 484 5.49 -13.87 -18.53
CA ASN A 484 5.83 -12.81 -17.59
C ASN A 484 5.55 -13.17 -16.12
N PHE A 485 4.66 -14.14 -15.83
CA PHE A 485 4.19 -14.42 -14.47
C PHE A 485 4.08 -15.91 -14.18
N THR A 486 4.21 -16.27 -12.89
CA THR A 486 3.81 -17.58 -12.35
C THR A 486 2.96 -17.36 -11.09
N ILE A 487 1.80 -18.00 -11.00
CA ILE A 487 0.95 -18.04 -9.80
C ILE A 487 0.80 -19.48 -9.30
N TYR A 488 0.42 -19.65 -8.03
CA TYR A 488 0.23 -20.97 -7.42
C TYR A 488 -1.19 -21.12 -6.86
N CYS A 489 -1.84 -22.24 -7.16
CA CYS A 489 -3.08 -22.68 -6.55
C CYS A 489 -2.79 -23.92 -5.68
N PHE A 490 -3.46 -24.06 -4.54
CA PHE A 490 -3.26 -25.19 -3.63
C PHE A 490 -4.58 -25.78 -3.13
N VAL A 491 -4.59 -27.08 -2.88
CA VAL A 491 -5.68 -27.77 -2.18
C VAL A 491 -5.12 -28.81 -1.21
N ASP A 492 -5.57 -28.74 0.04
CA ASP A 492 -5.24 -29.70 1.08
C ASP A 492 -6.25 -30.84 1.12
N VAL A 493 -5.74 -32.06 1.19
CA VAL A 493 -6.52 -33.29 1.38
C VAL A 493 -6.03 -34.00 2.63
N VAL A 494 -6.95 -34.32 3.53
CA VAL A 494 -6.67 -34.95 4.82
C VAL A 494 -7.19 -36.38 4.85
N VAL A 495 -6.37 -37.32 5.31
CA VAL A 495 -6.77 -38.71 5.56
C VAL A 495 -7.30 -38.81 6.98
N SER A 496 -8.57 -39.20 7.14
CA SER A 496 -9.20 -39.42 8.44
C SER A 496 -8.50 -40.56 9.17
N LYS A 497 -8.23 -40.43 10.47
CA LYS A 497 -7.70 -41.55 11.26
C LYS A 497 -8.79 -42.62 11.49
N PRO A 498 -8.46 -43.93 11.58
CA PRO A 498 -9.45 -44.93 11.95
C PRO A 498 -10.00 -44.59 13.34
N THR A 499 -11.32 -44.64 13.50
CA THR A 499 -11.94 -44.37 14.79
C THR A 499 -11.68 -45.55 15.73
N SER A 500 -10.69 -45.39 16.60
CA SER A 500 -10.54 -46.13 17.85
C SER A 500 -10.34 -45.13 18.97
N VAL A 501 -10.95 -45.46 20.11
CA VAL A 501 -11.06 -44.67 21.35
C VAL A 501 -9.72 -44.03 21.74
N ILE A 502 -9.79 -42.72 22.02
CA ILE A 502 -8.85 -41.82 22.73
C ILE A 502 -7.35 -42.01 22.41
N GLN A 503 -6.75 -41.08 21.66
CA GLN A 503 -5.83 -40.08 22.23
C GLN A 503 -5.48 -39.02 21.17
N SER A 504 -5.52 -37.77 21.60
CA SER A 504 -5.00 -36.61 20.89
C SER A 504 -3.56 -36.85 20.45
N THR A 505 -3.19 -36.53 19.19
CA THR A 505 -2.51 -35.26 18.88
C THR A 505 -2.01 -35.04 17.43
N GLN A 506 -2.16 -33.77 17.03
CA GLN A 506 -1.24 -32.81 16.39
C GLN A 506 -0.66 -32.97 14.97
N SER A 507 -0.80 -31.85 14.23
CA SER A 507 -0.24 -31.55 12.93
C SER A 507 1.25 -31.18 13.00
N ILE A 508 2.03 -31.52 11.96
CA ILE A 508 3.46 -31.22 11.89
C ILE A 508 3.65 -29.86 11.20
N LEU A 509 4.14 -28.88 11.97
CA LEU A 509 4.90 -27.73 11.47
C LEU A 509 6.05 -27.48 12.48
N ARG A 510 7.28 -27.65 11.98
CA ARG A 510 8.61 -27.51 12.60
C ARG A 510 8.95 -28.44 13.78
N ASP A 511 10.07 -29.14 13.61
CA ASP A 511 10.71 -30.02 14.57
C ASP A 511 11.02 -29.32 15.90
N GLY A 512 10.60 -29.94 17.01
CA GLY A 512 11.31 -29.85 18.30
C GLY A 512 10.94 -28.76 19.32
N ILE A 513 9.93 -27.93 19.12
CA ILE A 513 9.67 -26.77 20.01
C ILE A 513 8.21 -26.63 20.49
N PHE A 514 8.05 -26.29 21.77
CA PHE A 514 6.77 -25.80 22.33
C PHE A 514 6.36 -24.50 21.60
N HIS A 515 5.06 -24.31 21.34
CA HIS A 515 4.57 -23.13 20.61
C HIS A 515 3.25 -22.60 21.18
N LEU A 516 3.12 -21.27 21.27
CA LEU A 516 1.90 -20.58 21.71
C LEU A 516 1.37 -19.75 20.54
N GLU A 517 0.19 -20.11 20.04
CA GLU A 517 -0.44 -19.44 18.91
C GLU A 517 -1.07 -18.12 19.33
N GLN A 518 -1.32 -17.26 18.33
CA GLN A 518 -2.17 -16.10 18.52
C GLN A 518 -3.62 -16.54 18.75
N ASN A 519 -4.28 -15.99 19.77
CA ASN A 519 -5.69 -16.24 20.04
C ASN A 519 -6.55 -15.79 18.85
N TYR A 520 -7.61 -16.55 18.56
CA TYR A 520 -8.56 -16.22 17.50
C TYR A 520 -10.00 -16.42 17.97
N PRO A 521 -10.92 -15.47 17.70
CA PRO A 521 -10.67 -14.15 17.11
C PRO A 521 -9.78 -13.22 17.98
N ASN A 522 -9.07 -12.28 17.35
CA ASN A 522 -8.36 -11.17 18.02
C ASN A 522 -8.33 -9.95 17.10
N PRO A 523 -9.04 -8.84 17.41
CA PRO A 523 -9.84 -8.61 18.61
C PRO A 523 -11.06 -9.53 18.72
N PHE A 524 -11.60 -9.72 19.91
CA PHE A 524 -12.80 -10.54 20.12
C PHE A 524 -13.80 -9.89 21.06
N ASN A 525 -15.08 -10.24 20.89
CA ASN A 525 -16.16 -9.90 21.81
C ASN A 525 -16.73 -11.16 22.46
N GLY A 526 -16.72 -11.22 23.79
CA GLY A 526 -17.21 -12.35 24.59
C GLY A 526 -16.18 -13.46 24.78
N PHE A 527 -15.79 -14.16 23.70
CA PHE A 527 -14.85 -15.29 23.80
C PHE A 527 -13.82 -15.34 22.68
N THR A 528 -12.68 -15.96 22.97
CA THR A 528 -11.62 -16.30 22.01
C THR A 528 -11.16 -17.74 22.23
N TYR A 529 -10.46 -18.32 21.26
CA TYR A 529 -9.71 -19.54 21.45
C TYR A 529 -8.22 -19.22 21.59
N ILE A 530 -7.57 -19.80 22.61
CA ILE A 530 -6.11 -19.79 22.75
C ILE A 530 -5.63 -21.19 22.41
N SER A 531 -4.81 -21.29 21.35
CA SER A 531 -4.26 -22.55 20.87
C SER A 531 -2.77 -22.63 21.19
N PHE A 532 -2.28 -23.82 21.52
CA PHE A 532 -0.87 -24.05 21.77
C PHE A 532 -0.48 -25.50 21.45
N ARG A 533 0.82 -25.70 21.27
CA ARG A 533 1.44 -26.96 20.86
C ARG A 533 2.47 -27.39 21.88
N LEU A 534 2.33 -28.62 22.37
CA LEU A 534 3.34 -29.31 23.15
C LEU A 534 4.11 -30.32 22.29
N PHE A 535 5.44 -30.26 22.31
CA PHE A 535 6.31 -31.23 21.63
C PHE A 535 6.34 -32.58 22.35
N GLU A 536 6.40 -32.56 23.68
CA GLU A 536 6.35 -33.73 24.55
C GLU A 536 5.37 -33.50 25.72
N ARG A 537 5.06 -34.54 26.50
CA ARG A 537 4.26 -34.40 27.72
C ARG A 537 4.97 -33.45 28.68
N ALA A 538 4.29 -32.38 29.07
CA ALA A 538 4.86 -31.35 29.92
C ALA A 538 3.85 -30.78 30.92
N LYS A 539 4.34 -30.30 32.06
CA LYS A 539 3.56 -29.48 33.00
C LYS A 539 3.42 -28.07 32.44
N ILE A 540 2.19 -27.65 32.16
CA ILE A 540 1.88 -26.32 31.62
C ILE A 540 1.28 -25.43 32.70
N ARG A 541 1.68 -24.15 32.68
CA ARG A 541 0.96 -23.04 33.31
C ARG A 541 0.59 -22.01 32.24
N LEU A 542 -0.71 -21.84 31.96
CA LEU A 542 -1.24 -20.82 31.05
C LEU A 542 -2.06 -19.82 31.86
N CYS A 543 -1.59 -18.57 31.92
CA CYS A 543 -2.23 -17.50 32.68
C CYS A 543 -2.48 -16.27 31.83
N VAL A 544 -3.49 -15.51 32.22
CA VAL A 544 -3.86 -14.23 31.63
C VAL A 544 -3.53 -13.12 32.62
N TYR A 545 -2.98 -12.04 32.10
CA TYR A 545 -2.51 -10.86 32.80
C TYR A 545 -3.15 -9.61 32.21
N ASP A 546 -3.38 -8.61 33.06
CA ASP A 546 -3.70 -7.26 32.62
C ASP A 546 -2.43 -6.47 32.23
N ILE A 547 -2.61 -5.22 31.80
CA ILE A 547 -1.52 -4.32 31.40
C ILE A 547 -0.52 -3.99 32.53
N TYR A 548 -0.92 -4.18 33.79
CA TYR A 548 -0.07 -3.96 34.96
C TYR A 548 0.67 -5.24 35.38
N GLY A 549 0.54 -6.33 34.60
CA GLY A 549 1.15 -7.61 34.89
C GLY A 549 0.48 -8.39 36.02
N ARG A 550 -0.73 -7.99 36.45
CA ARG A 550 -1.49 -8.71 37.48
C ARG A 550 -2.18 -9.91 36.84
N GLU A 551 -2.08 -11.07 37.48
CA GLU A 551 -2.77 -12.28 37.00
C GLU A 551 -4.28 -12.14 37.20
N VAL A 552 -5.03 -12.16 36.11
CA VAL A 552 -6.50 -12.01 36.11
C VAL A 552 -7.22 -13.34 35.94
N CYS A 553 -6.57 -14.35 35.34
CA CYS A 553 -7.15 -15.69 35.19
C CYS A 553 -6.08 -16.76 34.98
N LEU A 554 -6.22 -17.90 35.65
CA LEU A 554 -5.43 -19.09 35.42
C LEU A 554 -6.23 -20.06 34.54
N LEU A 555 -5.78 -20.29 33.30
CA LEU A 555 -6.48 -21.12 32.32
C LEU A 555 -6.10 -22.59 32.43
N ILE A 556 -4.82 -22.87 32.67
CA ILE A 556 -4.29 -24.23 32.78
C ILE A 556 -3.19 -24.26 33.84
N ASN A 557 -3.24 -25.23 34.74
CA ASN A 557 -2.16 -25.57 35.66
C ASN A 557 -2.11 -27.09 35.85
N GLY A 558 -1.27 -27.77 35.07
CA GLY A 558 -1.16 -29.23 35.16
C GLY A 558 -0.48 -29.86 33.95
N GLU A 559 -0.36 -31.18 33.97
CA GLU A 559 0.23 -31.94 32.86
C GLU A 559 -0.71 -32.01 31.66
N ARG A 560 -0.12 -31.98 30.47
CA ARG A 560 -0.79 -32.19 29.19
C ARG A 560 0.07 -33.08 28.32
N GLU A 561 -0.57 -33.98 27.60
CA GLU A 561 0.11 -34.87 26.65
C GLU A 561 0.69 -34.07 25.48
N ALA A 562 1.71 -34.65 24.84
CA ALA A 562 2.33 -34.08 23.65
C ALA A 562 1.26 -33.81 22.59
N GLY A 563 1.09 -32.54 22.24
CA GLY A 563 0.51 -32.09 20.99
C GLY A 563 -0.47 -30.92 21.06
N GLU A 564 -1.53 -30.89 20.24
CA GLU A 564 -2.32 -29.67 19.95
C GLU A 564 -3.44 -29.52 20.97
N HIS A 565 -3.47 -28.36 21.61
CA HIS A 565 -4.44 -28.03 22.62
C HIS A 565 -5.06 -26.68 22.29
N GLY A 566 -6.36 -26.56 22.55
CA GLY A 566 -7.09 -25.31 22.42
C GLY A 566 -8.00 -25.13 23.62
N ILE A 567 -8.03 -23.92 24.18
CA ILE A 567 -8.97 -23.56 25.23
C ILE A 567 -9.84 -22.40 24.78
N LYS A 568 -11.16 -22.56 24.94
CA LYS A 568 -12.10 -21.44 24.82
C LYS A 568 -11.95 -20.58 26.06
N PHE A 569 -11.60 -19.32 25.87
CA PHE A 569 -11.49 -18.34 26.94
C PHE A 569 -12.60 -17.30 26.81
N ASP A 570 -13.39 -17.16 27.87
CA ASP A 570 -14.49 -16.21 27.98
C ASP A 570 -14.06 -15.06 28.91
N LEU A 571 -14.07 -13.84 28.38
CA LEU A 571 -13.67 -12.62 29.09
C LEU A 571 -14.84 -11.64 29.27
N SER A 572 -16.09 -12.09 29.07
CA SER A 572 -17.29 -11.24 29.12
C SER A 572 -17.40 -10.39 30.40
N ASN A 573 -16.83 -10.88 31.51
CA ASN A 573 -16.88 -10.23 32.82
C ASN A 573 -15.73 -9.24 33.08
N LEU A 574 -14.73 -9.13 32.19
CA LEU A 574 -13.65 -8.13 32.31
C LEU A 574 -13.92 -6.90 31.42
N ALA A 575 -13.21 -5.80 31.65
CA ALA A 575 -13.33 -4.59 30.85
C ALA A 575 -12.81 -4.80 29.41
N SER A 576 -13.23 -3.95 28.48
CA SER A 576 -12.57 -3.86 27.17
C SER A 576 -11.12 -3.40 27.39
N GLY A 577 -10.18 -4.00 26.69
CA GLY A 577 -8.77 -3.64 26.85
C GLY A 577 -7.80 -4.70 26.36
N VAL A 578 -6.51 -4.37 26.45
CA VAL A 578 -5.42 -5.28 26.12
C VAL A 578 -5.14 -6.18 27.31
N TYR A 579 -5.09 -7.47 27.06
CA TYR A 579 -4.65 -8.49 28.00
C TYR A 579 -3.48 -9.24 27.41
N PHE A 580 -2.67 -9.85 28.26
CA PHE A 580 -1.57 -10.71 27.86
C PHE A 580 -1.84 -12.11 28.37
N TYR A 581 -1.59 -13.12 27.57
CA TYR A 581 -1.57 -14.50 28.04
C TYR A 581 -0.18 -15.07 27.87
N ARG A 582 0.28 -15.79 28.89
CA ARG A 582 1.61 -16.38 28.96
C ARG A 582 1.50 -17.87 29.24
N MET A 583 2.16 -18.66 28.40
CA MET A 583 2.34 -20.09 28.59
C MET A 583 3.74 -20.38 29.10
N GLN A 584 3.84 -21.20 30.14
CA GLN A 584 5.09 -21.80 30.62
C GLN A 584 4.96 -23.32 30.53
N ALA A 585 5.92 -23.96 29.87
CA ALA A 585 6.00 -25.43 29.74
C ALA A 585 7.47 -25.86 29.67
N GLY A 586 7.94 -26.60 30.68
CA GLY A 586 9.38 -26.91 30.80
C GLY A 586 10.24 -25.64 30.82
N GLY A 587 11.23 -25.54 29.90
CA GLY A 587 12.06 -24.36 29.70
C GLY A 587 11.48 -23.30 28.75
N TYR A 588 10.31 -23.53 28.14
CA TYR A 588 9.68 -22.59 27.22
C TYR A 588 8.75 -21.63 27.95
N SER A 589 8.87 -20.35 27.64
CA SER A 589 7.96 -19.30 28.07
C SER A 589 7.65 -18.38 26.89
N ALA A 590 6.37 -18.24 26.55
CA ALA A 590 5.92 -17.31 25.51
C ALA A 590 4.72 -16.50 25.99
N THR A 591 4.72 -15.22 25.62
CA THR A 591 3.64 -14.27 25.92
C THR A 591 3.09 -13.72 24.61
N LYS A 592 1.76 -13.60 24.53
CA LYS A 592 1.05 -12.99 23.40
C LYS A 592 0.01 -12.01 23.95
N SER A 593 -0.31 -10.99 23.18
CA SER A 593 -1.35 -10.02 23.53
C SER A 593 -2.70 -10.41 22.91
N MET A 594 -3.78 -10.00 23.54
CA MET A 594 -5.14 -10.11 23.01
C MET A 594 -5.94 -8.84 23.31
N LEU A 595 -6.82 -8.45 22.40
CA LEU A 595 -7.69 -7.29 22.54
C LEU A 595 -9.14 -7.75 22.76
N HIS A 596 -9.65 -7.54 23.97
CA HIS A 596 -11.04 -7.82 24.31
C HIS A 596 -11.90 -6.57 24.09
N LEU A 597 -13.05 -6.75 23.44
CA LEU A 597 -14.05 -5.73 23.16
C LEU A 597 -15.39 -6.13 23.79
N LYS A 598 -15.94 -5.33 24.70
CA LYS A 598 -17.35 -5.45 25.12
C LYS A 598 -18.30 -4.89 24.06
#